data_AF-A0A662BWE9-F1
#
_entry.id   AF-A0A662BWE9-F1
#
_cell.length_a   1.000
_cell.length_b   1.000
_cell.length_c   1.000
_cell.angle_alpha   90.00
_cell.angle_beta   90.00
_cell.angle_gamma   90.00
#
_symmetry.space_group_name_H-M   'P 1'
#
loop_
_entity.id
_entity.type
_entity.pdbx_description
1 polymer ?
#
loop_
_entity_poly.entity_id
_entity_poly.type
_entity_poly.pdbx_seq_one_letter_code
_entity_poly.pdbx_strand_id
1 'polypeptide(L)'
;MSKKSKKRFGKQSIQLILLNAIIPLVHLYGQEMNKPELCERALSFLESLPPENNAVIRKWESSGIKAHNGLESQGLLQLKKNMCDHKRCLECSIGHQILKSR
;
A
#
# COMPACT_ATOMS: atom_id res chain seq x y z
N MET A 1 -25.45 35.03 -6.41
CA MET A 1 -25.83 33.98 -5.44
C MET A 1 -25.11 32.69 -5.80
N SER A 2 -24.23 32.18 -4.93
CA SER A 2 -23.49 30.93 -5.17
C SER A 2 -24.42 29.72 -5.04
N LYS A 3 -24.52 28.88 -6.08
CA LYS A 3 -25.33 27.65 -6.07
C LYS A 3 -24.75 26.68 -5.02
N LYS A 4 -25.56 26.26 -4.05
CA LYS A 4 -25.22 25.16 -3.12
C LYS A 4 -25.07 23.86 -3.93
N SER A 5 -23.83 23.51 -4.24
CA SER A 5 -23.44 22.20 -4.79
C SER A 5 -23.35 21.18 -3.65
N LYS A 6 -23.89 19.97 -3.83
CA LYS A 6 -23.63 18.84 -2.92
C LYS A 6 -22.14 18.53 -3.02
N LYS A 7 -21.37 18.83 -1.97
CA LYS A 7 -19.94 18.48 -1.91
C LYS A 7 -19.81 16.95 -2.00
N ARG A 8 -19.32 16.45 -3.13
CA ARG A 8 -18.98 15.03 -3.32
C ARG A 8 -17.46 14.90 -3.19
N PHE A 9 -17.01 13.89 -2.46
CA PHE A 9 -15.60 13.55 -2.45
C PHE A 9 -15.13 13.15 -3.85
N GLY A 10 -13.93 13.58 -4.22
CA GLY A 10 -13.26 13.07 -5.41
C GLY A 10 -12.91 11.59 -5.24
N LYS A 11 -12.87 10.84 -6.34
CA LYS A 11 -12.49 9.42 -6.32
C LYS A 11 -11.14 9.19 -5.61
N GLN A 12 -10.18 10.08 -5.84
CA GLN A 12 -8.87 10.04 -5.21
C GLN A 12 -8.93 10.22 -3.68
N SER A 13 -9.76 11.14 -3.18
CA SER A 13 -9.94 11.33 -1.73
C SER A 13 -10.54 10.09 -1.07
N ILE A 14 -11.53 9.47 -1.72
CA ILE A 14 -12.14 8.23 -1.25
C ILE A 14 -11.08 7.11 -1.20
N GLN A 15 -10.29 6.96 -2.26
CA GLN A 15 -9.22 5.96 -2.31
C GLN A 15 -8.18 6.17 -1.21
N LEU A 16 -7.76 7.41 -0.94
CA LEU A 16 -6.82 7.71 0.13
C LEU A 16 -7.37 7.34 1.51
N ILE A 17 -8.66 7.59 1.76
CA ILE A 17 -9.33 7.21 3.02
C ILE A 17 -9.42 5.68 3.13
N LEU A 18 -9.74 4.99 2.04
CA LEU A 18 -9.80 3.53 2.02
C LEU A 18 -8.44 2.92 2.36
N LEU A 19 -7.38 3.35 1.67
CA LEU A 19 -6.02 2.85 1.83
C LEU A 19 -5.46 3.12 3.23
N ASN A 20 -5.60 4.35 3.73
CA ASN A 20 -4.89 4.77 4.94
C ASN A 20 -5.69 4.59 6.24
N ALA A 21 -7.01 4.45 6.18
CA ALA A 21 -7.84 4.43 7.37
C ALA A 21 -8.76 3.20 7.41
N ILE A 22 -9.65 3.04 6.43
CA ILE A 22 -10.71 2.03 6.53
C ILE A 22 -10.15 0.61 6.43
N ILE A 23 -9.33 0.33 5.43
CA ILE A 23 -8.78 -1.01 5.23
C ILE A 23 -7.86 -1.43 6.39
N PRO A 24 -6.90 -0.61 6.85
CA PRO A 24 -6.09 -0.95 8.02
C PRO A 24 -6.94 -1.20 9.28
N LEU A 25 -8.00 -0.42 9.48
CA LEU A 25 -8.90 -0.60 10.61
C LEU A 25 -9.68 -1.92 10.53
N VAL A 26 -10.15 -2.31 9.34
CA VAL A 26 -10.82 -3.61 9.13
C VAL A 26 -9.86 -4.77 9.39
N HIS A 27 -8.62 -4.66 8.91
CA HIS A 27 -7.59 -5.67 9.16
C HIS A 27 -7.30 -5.82 10.66
N LEU A 28 -7.05 -4.70 11.35
CA LEU A 28 -6.81 -4.70 12.80
C LEU A 28 -8.00 -5.31 13.55
N TYR A 29 -9.22 -4.91 13.21
CA TYR A 29 -10.42 -5.49 13.84
C TYR A 29 -10.53 -7.00 13.61
N GLY A 30 -10.18 -7.49 12.42
CA GLY A 30 -10.09 -8.92 12.13
C GLY A 30 -9.09 -9.64 13.03
N GLN A 31 -7.91 -9.05 13.24
CA GLN A 31 -6.88 -9.60 14.12
C GLN A 31 -7.35 -9.65 15.58
N GLU A 32 -7.82 -8.53 16.13
CA GLU A 32 -8.26 -8.43 17.53
C GLU A 32 -9.43 -9.37 17.86
N MET A 33 -10.29 -9.64 16.88
CA MET A 33 -11.47 -10.50 17.06
C MET A 33 -11.23 -11.96 16.66
N ASN A 34 -9.99 -12.34 16.29
CA ASN A 34 -9.66 -13.66 15.74
C ASN A 34 -10.56 -14.07 14.55
N LYS A 35 -10.82 -13.12 13.64
CA LYS A 35 -11.63 -13.27 12.44
C LYS A 35 -10.76 -13.21 11.18
N PRO A 36 -10.07 -14.32 10.80
CA PRO A 36 -9.17 -14.33 9.66
C PRO A 36 -9.85 -13.92 8.35
N GLU A 37 -11.14 -14.20 8.20
CA GLU A 37 -11.93 -13.81 7.03
C GLU A 37 -12.00 -12.28 6.83
N LEU A 38 -11.93 -11.50 7.90
CA LEU A 38 -11.89 -10.03 7.82
C LEU A 38 -10.50 -9.54 7.42
N CYS A 39 -9.45 -10.21 7.88
CA CYS A 39 -8.08 -9.92 7.48
C CYS A 39 -7.89 -10.16 5.98
N GLU A 40 -8.34 -11.32 5.48
CA GLU A 40 -8.32 -11.67 4.05
C GLU A 40 -9.17 -10.71 3.22
N ARG A 41 -10.33 -10.31 3.74
CA ARG A 41 -11.19 -9.33 3.08
C ARG A 41 -10.51 -7.95 2.98
N ALA A 42 -9.78 -7.52 4.01
CA ALA A 42 -9.01 -6.29 3.94
C ALA A 42 -7.90 -6.35 2.88
N LEU A 43 -7.22 -7.50 2.76
CA LEU A 43 -6.20 -7.71 1.72
C LEU A 43 -6.82 -7.71 0.31
N SER A 44 -7.93 -8.41 0.09
CA SER A 44 -8.62 -8.39 -1.21
C SER A 44 -9.15 -6.98 -1.57
N PHE A 45 -9.55 -6.18 -0.58
CA PHE A 45 -9.85 -4.76 -0.83
C PHE A 45 -8.62 -3.99 -1.33
N LEU A 46 -7.42 -4.22 -0.77
CA LEU A 46 -6.19 -3.58 -1.28
C LEU A 46 -5.86 -4.01 -2.71
N GLU A 47 -6.00 -5.29 -3.02
CA GLU A 47 -5.77 -5.82 -4.38
C GLU A 47 -6.73 -5.22 -5.41
N SER A 48 -7.95 -4.89 -5.00
CA SER A 48 -8.96 -4.28 -5.88
C SER A 48 -8.73 -2.78 -6.16
N LEU A 49 -7.89 -2.11 -5.36
CA LEU A 49 -7.60 -0.69 -5.51
C LEU A 49 -6.42 -0.46 -6.45
N PRO A 50 -6.39 0.69 -7.17
CA PRO A 50 -5.20 1.06 -7.93
C PRO A 50 -4.01 1.27 -7.00
N PRO A 51 -2.77 1.11 -7.52
CA PRO A 51 -1.56 1.38 -6.75
C PRO A 51 -1.53 2.83 -6.27
N GLU A 52 -0.94 3.05 -5.10
CA GLU A 52 -0.70 4.39 -4.60
C GLU A 52 0.13 5.23 -5.57
N ASN A 53 -0.32 6.46 -5.82
CA ASN A 53 0.44 7.42 -6.63
C ASN A 53 1.24 8.38 -5.74
N ASN A 54 2.38 7.90 -5.24
CA ASN A 54 3.31 8.70 -4.46
C ASN A 54 4.75 8.65 -5.02
N ALA A 55 5.63 9.52 -4.50
CA ALA A 55 6.98 9.67 -5.03
C ALA A 55 7.83 8.40 -4.87
N VAL A 56 7.59 7.61 -3.82
CA VAL A 56 8.33 6.35 -3.59
C VAL A 56 7.94 5.31 -4.64
N ILE A 57 6.63 5.14 -4.91
CA ILE A 57 6.14 4.20 -5.93
C ILE A 57 6.62 4.60 -7.32
N ARG A 58 6.61 5.88 -7.67
CA ARG A 58 7.16 6.36 -8.95
C ARG A 58 8.66 6.05 -9.08
N LYS A 59 9.42 6.09 -7.98
CA LYS A 59 10.84 5.72 -7.98
C LYS A 59 11.04 4.23 -8.21
N TRP A 60 10.22 3.38 -7.57
CA TRP A 60 10.22 1.95 -7.86
C TRP A 60 9.92 1.66 -9.32
N GLU A 61 8.90 2.30 -9.88
CA GLU A 61 8.54 2.14 -11.30
C GLU A 61 9.68 2.56 -12.22
N SER A 62 10.35 3.69 -11.95
CA SER A 62 11.54 4.12 -12.70
C SER A 62 12.74 3.17 -12.57
N SER A 63 12.75 2.32 -11.52
CA SER A 63 13.76 1.29 -11.30
C SER A 63 13.37 -0.07 -11.90
N GLY A 64 12.28 -0.11 -12.69
CA GLY A 64 11.78 -1.33 -13.35
C GLY A 64 10.83 -2.17 -12.50
N ILE A 65 10.45 -1.73 -11.30
CA ILE A 65 9.52 -2.45 -10.40
C ILE A 65 8.20 -1.72 -10.36
N LYS A 66 7.19 -2.26 -11.05
CA LYS A 66 5.85 -1.68 -11.13
C LYS A 66 4.91 -2.36 -10.13
N ALA A 67 4.19 -1.56 -9.34
CA ALA A 67 3.05 -2.04 -8.56
C ALA A 67 1.78 -2.02 -9.43
N HIS A 68 1.02 -3.10 -9.40
CA HIS A 68 -0.20 -3.28 -10.18
C HIS A 68 -1.47 -2.91 -9.42
N ASN A 69 -1.41 -2.94 -8.08
CA ASN A 69 -2.55 -2.68 -7.21
C ASN A 69 -2.12 -2.02 -5.89
N GLY A 70 -3.12 -1.70 -5.07
CA GLY A 70 -2.94 -1.11 -3.74
C GLY A 70 -2.07 -1.98 -2.84
N LEU A 71 -2.31 -3.30 -2.82
CA LEU A 71 -1.58 -4.24 -1.97
C LEU A 71 -0.06 -4.23 -2.26
N GLU A 72 0.32 -4.34 -3.53
CA GLU A 72 1.71 -4.31 -3.95
C GLU A 72 2.37 -2.96 -3.63
N SER A 73 1.67 -1.85 -3.89
CA SER A 73 2.20 -0.52 -3.56
C SER A 73 2.43 -0.34 -2.04
N GLN A 74 1.52 -0.85 -1.20
CA GLN A 74 1.72 -0.88 0.25
C GLN A 74 2.92 -1.75 0.65
N GLY A 75 3.06 -2.92 0.02
CA GLY A 75 4.21 -3.81 0.23
C GLY A 75 5.55 -3.13 -0.08
N LEU A 76 5.64 -2.43 -1.22
CA LEU A 76 6.84 -1.69 -1.61
C LEU A 76 7.15 -0.52 -0.69
N LEU A 77 6.13 0.19 -0.20
CA LEU A 77 6.31 1.25 0.79
C LEU A 77 6.85 0.70 2.10
N GLN A 78 6.28 -0.40 2.59
CA GLN A 78 6.70 -1.04 3.82
C GLN A 78 8.11 -1.63 3.73
N LEU A 79 8.43 -2.27 2.59
CA LEU A 79 9.78 -2.74 2.28
C LEU A 79 10.78 -1.59 2.31
N LYS A 80 10.45 -0.49 1.63
CA LYS A 80 11.32 0.69 1.56
C LYS A 80 11.55 1.28 2.95
N LYS A 81 10.47 1.48 3.72
CA LYS A 81 10.51 2.08 5.06
C LYS A 81 11.27 1.21 6.07
N ASN A 82 10.98 -0.08 6.14
CA ASN A 82 11.49 -0.95 7.21
C ASN A 82 12.80 -1.66 6.87
N MET A 83 13.16 -1.74 5.58
CA MET A 83 14.38 -2.42 5.13
C MET A 83 15.34 -1.46 4.41
N CYS A 84 14.91 -0.87 3.29
CA CYS A 84 15.82 -0.08 2.44
C CYS A 84 16.36 1.18 3.16
N ASP A 85 15.47 1.95 3.80
CA ASP A 85 15.84 3.18 4.53
C ASP A 85 16.77 2.86 5.72
N HIS A 86 16.66 1.66 6.28
CA HIS A 86 17.53 1.15 7.36
C HIS A 86 18.75 0.37 6.85
N LYS A 87 18.96 0.27 5.53
CA LYS A 87 20.06 -0.48 4.91
C LYS A 87 20.12 -1.96 5.32
N ARG A 88 18.99 -2.58 5.67
CA ARG A 88 18.90 -4.00 6.09
C ARG A 88 18.90 -4.98 4.92
N CYS A 89 19.67 -4.69 3.86
CA CYS A 89 19.66 -5.48 2.64
C CYS A 89 20.14 -6.94 2.85
N LEU A 90 21.01 -7.17 3.84
CA LEU A 90 21.48 -8.52 4.20
C LEU A 90 20.40 -9.38 4.86
N GLU A 91 19.40 -8.76 5.49
CA GLU A 91 18.25 -9.42 6.11
C GLU A 91 17.03 -9.49 5.17
N CYS A 92 17.10 -8.84 4.02
CA CYS A 92 16.03 -8.77 3.04
C CYS A 92 16.28 -9.80 1.93
N SER A 93 15.34 -10.70 1.66
CA SER A 93 15.47 -11.69 0.58
C SER A 93 15.75 -11.05 -0.79
N ILE A 94 15.10 -9.92 -1.10
CA ILE A 94 15.33 -9.17 -2.34
C ILE A 94 16.73 -8.55 -2.34
N GLY A 95 17.11 -7.87 -1.25
CA GLY A 95 18.42 -7.24 -1.12
C GLY A 95 19.56 -8.25 -1.22
N HIS A 96 19.42 -9.40 -0.59
CA HIS A 96 20.38 -10.49 -0.62
C HIS A 96 20.53 -11.08 -2.04
N GLN A 97 19.44 -11.24 -2.79
CA GLN A 97 19.50 -11.65 -4.20
C GLN A 97 20.26 -10.63 -5.06
N ILE A 98 19.97 -9.34 -4.90
CA ILE A 98 20.65 -8.26 -5.64
C ILE A 98 22.16 -8.27 -5.35
N LEU A 99 22.55 -8.41 -4.08
CA LEU A 99 23.96 -8.43 -3.68
C LEU A 99 24.72 -9.67 -4.19
N LYS A 100 24.06 -10.82 -4.32
CA LYS A 100 24.64 -12.04 -4.91
C LYS A 100 24.80 -11.95 -6.43
N SER A 101 23.99 -11.13 -7.10
CA SER A 101 24.02 -10.97 -8.55
C SER A 101 25.09 -9.97 -9.05
N ARG A 102 25.92 -9.45 -8.14
CA ARG A 102 27.11 -8.64 -8.43
C ARG A 102 28.36 -9.43 -8.08
#